data_AF-A0A9D2ND02-F1
#
_entry.id   AF-A0A9D2ND02-F1
#
_cell.length_a   1.000
_cell.length_b   1.000
_cell.length_c   1.000
_cell.angle_alpha   90.00
_cell.angle_beta   90.00
_cell.angle_gamma   90.00
#
_symmetry.space_group_name_H-M   'P 1'
#
loop_
_entity.id
_entity.type
_entity.pdbx_description
1 polymer ?
#
loop_
_entity_poly.entity_id
_entity_poly.type
_entity_poly.pdbx_seq_one_letter_code
_entity_poly.pdbx_strand_id
1 'polypeptide(L)'
;MRKLSCIEMANVYGTGVSLPMDPKYRNKDNCKNEAARLIDQHLVSGMTQQQIQEEIFGHAVAYYDGPGLVNFIGMQGGVIGGIAAAAAVSYLVSHANPIDIEDGGDTAVRQLIFSTIWNVWPSIF
;
A
#
# COMPACT_ATOMS: atom_id res chain seq x y z
N MET A 1 -33.34 -24.39 -9.29
CA MET A 1 -32.01 -24.02 -8.74
C MET A 1 -31.15 -23.51 -9.88
N ARG A 2 -30.92 -22.20 -9.99
CA ARG A 2 -30.04 -21.63 -11.02
C ARG A 2 -28.59 -21.99 -10.67
N LYS A 3 -27.87 -22.62 -11.59
CA LYS A 3 -26.41 -22.77 -11.52
C LYS A 3 -25.82 -21.38 -11.71
N LEU A 4 -25.18 -20.85 -10.67
CA LEU A 4 -24.32 -19.68 -10.78
C LEU A 4 -23.07 -20.08 -11.57
N SER A 5 -22.62 -19.20 -12.48
CA SER A 5 -21.43 -19.45 -13.28
C SER A 5 -20.17 -19.31 -12.41
N CYS A 6 -19.05 -19.93 -12.79
CA CYS A 6 -17.78 -19.84 -12.08
C CYS A 6 -17.29 -18.39 -11.85
N ILE A 7 -17.86 -17.41 -12.58
CA ILE A 7 -17.59 -15.98 -12.45
C ILE A 7 -18.34 -15.36 -11.26
N GLU A 8 -19.52 -15.88 -10.89
CA GLU A 8 -20.31 -15.35 -9.76
C GLU A 8 -19.82 -15.87 -8.39
N MET A 9 -19.00 -16.92 -8.38
CA MET A 9 -18.31 -17.42 -7.18
C MET A 9 -17.11 -16.57 -6.76
N ALA A 10 -16.64 -15.65 -7.62
CA ALA A 10 -15.51 -14.77 -7.31
C ALA A 10 -15.88 -13.58 -6.41
N ASN A 11 -17.16 -13.43 -6.05
CA ASN A 11 -17.68 -12.21 -5.44
C ASN A 11 -18.08 -12.36 -3.96
N VAL A 12 -17.46 -13.29 -3.22
CA VAL A 12 -17.84 -13.62 -1.82
C VAL A 12 -16.72 -13.42 -0.80
N TYR A 13 -15.46 -13.24 -1.21
CA TYR A 13 -14.37 -12.87 -0.30
C TYR A 13 -13.41 -11.95 -1.04
N GLY A 14 -13.26 -10.71 -0.57
CA GLY A 14 -12.37 -9.72 -1.19
C GLY A 14 -10.98 -10.32 -1.39
N THR A 15 -10.58 -10.49 -2.65
CA THR A 15 -9.29 -11.08 -2.99
C THR A 15 -8.27 -9.95 -2.98
N GLY A 16 -7.63 -9.70 -1.83
CA GLY A 16 -6.45 -8.85 -1.79
C GLY A 16 -5.41 -9.31 -2.81
N VAL A 17 -4.62 -8.37 -3.36
CA VAL A 17 -3.56 -8.70 -4.32
C VAL A 17 -2.21 -8.59 -3.63
N SER A 18 -1.33 -9.56 -3.89
CA SER A 18 0.04 -9.55 -3.38
C SER A 18 0.99 -9.32 -4.56
N LEU A 19 1.75 -8.22 -4.54
CA LEU A 19 2.73 -7.90 -5.58
C LEU A 19 4.15 -8.17 -5.05
N PRO A 20 5.04 -8.79 -5.86
CA PRO A 20 6.46 -8.82 -5.50
C PRO A 20 7.02 -7.39 -5.50
N MET A 21 7.86 -7.07 -4.52
CA MET A 21 8.57 -5.79 -4.51
C MET A 21 9.47 -5.64 -5.74
N ASP A 22 9.40 -4.50 -6.41
CA ASP A 22 10.14 -4.18 -7.64
C ASP A 22 10.78 -2.79 -7.52
N PRO A 23 12.07 -2.62 -7.91
CA PRO A 23 12.74 -1.32 -7.92
C PRO A 23 11.98 -0.20 -8.64
N LYS A 24 11.14 -0.54 -9.63
CA LYS A 24 10.30 0.42 -10.38
C LYS A 24 9.33 1.17 -9.47
N TYR A 25 8.92 0.58 -8.34
CA TYR A 25 7.97 1.18 -7.39
C TYR A 25 8.57 2.32 -6.55
N ARG A 26 9.87 2.62 -6.69
CA ARG A 26 10.46 3.88 -6.19
C ARG A 26 10.08 5.10 -7.04
N ASN A 27 9.41 4.88 -8.17
CA ASN A 27 8.87 5.93 -9.03
C ASN A 27 7.35 6.01 -8.90
N LYS A 28 6.82 7.19 -8.57
CA LYS A 28 5.38 7.38 -8.34
C LYS A 28 4.54 7.17 -9.59
N ASP A 29 5.05 7.45 -10.79
CA ASP A 29 4.30 7.23 -12.03
C ASP A 29 4.19 5.74 -12.35
N ASN A 30 5.22 4.95 -12.04
CA ASN A 30 5.11 3.49 -12.11
C ASN A 30 4.07 2.95 -11.12
N CYS A 31 3.99 3.50 -9.90
CA CYS A 31 2.95 3.12 -8.92
C CYS A 31 1.54 3.50 -9.41
N LYS A 32 1.36 4.68 -10.02
CA LYS A 32 0.07 5.09 -10.62
C LYS A 32 -0.37 4.12 -11.71
N ASN A 33 0.56 3.74 -12.60
CA ASN A 33 0.28 2.81 -13.69
C ASN A 33 -0.07 1.41 -13.18
N GLU A 34 0.65 0.92 -12.16
CA GLU A 34 0.36 -0.36 -11.54
C GLU A 34 -1.01 -0.34 -10.83
N ALA A 35 -1.33 0.72 -10.09
CA ALA A 35 -2.62 0.90 -9.43
C ALA A 35 -3.79 0.91 -10.44
N ALA A 36 -3.64 1.63 -11.55
CA ALA A 36 -4.64 1.63 -12.63
C ALA A 36 -4.83 0.22 -13.19
N ARG A 37 -3.73 -0.50 -13.46
CA ARG A 37 -3.76 -1.89 -13.95
C ARG A 37 -4.53 -2.82 -13.00
N LEU A 38 -4.36 -2.66 -11.68
CA LEU A 38 -5.06 -3.49 -10.69
C LEU A 38 -6.57 -3.23 -10.66
N ILE A 39 -6.97 -1.97 -10.76
CA ILE A 39 -8.38 -1.57 -10.82
C ILE A 39 -9.02 -2.07 -12.12
N ASP A 40 -8.35 -1.87 -13.25
CA ASP A 40 -8.84 -2.27 -14.59
C ASP A 40 -9.02 -3.79 -14.70
N GLN A 41 -8.19 -4.56 -13.99
CA GLN A 41 -8.31 -6.02 -13.91
C GLN A 41 -9.29 -6.50 -12.84
N HIS A 42 -9.96 -5.57 -12.14
CA HIS A 42 -10.87 -5.87 -11.02
C HIS A 42 -10.21 -6.72 -9.92
N LEU A 43 -8.90 -6.54 -9.70
CA LEU A 43 -8.14 -7.25 -8.67
C LEU A 43 -8.26 -6.60 -7.29
N VAL A 44 -8.65 -5.32 -7.24
CA VAL A 44 -8.90 -4.56 -6.02
C VAL A 44 -10.18 -3.78 -6.23
N SER A 45 -11.13 -3.90 -5.31
CA SER A 45 -12.48 -3.33 -5.45
C SER A 45 -12.85 -2.34 -4.33
N GLY A 46 -12.22 -2.48 -3.16
CA GLY A 46 -12.50 -1.66 -1.97
C GLY A 46 -11.63 -0.40 -1.79
N MET A 47 -10.70 -0.12 -2.70
CA MET A 47 -9.74 0.99 -2.57
C MET A 47 -9.78 1.92 -3.77
N THR A 48 -9.54 3.21 -3.54
CA THR A 48 -9.34 4.18 -4.60
C THR A 48 -7.97 3.99 -5.25
N GLN A 49 -7.82 4.43 -6.50
CA GLN A 49 -6.51 4.42 -7.19
C GLN A 49 -5.43 5.15 -6.39
N GLN A 50 -5.78 6.27 -5.74
CA GLN A 50 -4.87 7.03 -4.89
C GLN A 50 -4.39 6.18 -3.69
N GLN A 51 -5.29 5.46 -3.02
CA GLN A 51 -4.88 4.61 -1.90
C GLN A 51 -3.94 3.48 -2.35
N ILE A 52 -4.25 2.84 -3.48
CA ILE A 52 -3.43 1.75 -4.02
C ILE A 52 -2.04 2.24 -4.40
N GLN A 53 -1.90 3.36 -5.12
CA GLN A 53 -0.59 3.87 -5.53
C GLN A 53 0.24 4.38 -4.34
N GLU A 54 -0.41 4.94 -3.30
CA GLU A 54 0.24 5.36 -2.06
C GLU A 54 0.78 4.15 -1.30
N GLU A 55 0.02 3.07 -1.21
CA GLU A 55 0.43 1.83 -0.56
C GLU A 55 1.59 1.15 -1.29
N ILE A 56 1.51 1.01 -2.62
CA ILE A 56 2.62 0.46 -3.44
C ILE A 56 3.91 1.25 -3.21
N PHE A 57 3.84 2.58 -3.31
CA PHE A 57 5.00 3.45 -3.10
C PHE A 57 5.50 3.39 -1.64
N GLY A 58 4.57 3.35 -0.68
CA GLY A 58 4.86 3.27 0.74
C GLY A 58 5.63 2.01 1.11
N HIS A 59 5.22 0.86 0.58
CA HIS A 59 5.96 -0.39 0.72
C HIS A 59 7.35 -0.30 0.08
N ALA A 60 7.47 0.33 -1.09
CA ALA A 60 8.78 0.51 -1.73
C ALA A 60 9.73 1.36 -0.88
N VAL A 61 9.24 2.46 -0.30
CA VAL A 61 10.03 3.29 0.63
C VAL A 61 10.37 2.51 1.90
N ALA A 62 9.44 1.75 2.47
CA ALA A 62 9.70 0.92 3.65
C ALA A 62 10.78 -0.15 3.37
N TYR A 63 10.80 -0.70 2.16
CA TYR A 63 11.77 -1.70 1.73
C TYR A 63 13.17 -1.11 1.47
N TYR A 64 13.26 -0.02 0.70
CA TYR A 64 14.55 0.54 0.28
C TYR A 64 15.13 1.57 1.25
N ASP A 65 14.28 2.34 1.93
CA ASP A 65 14.65 3.46 2.79
C ASP A 65 14.14 3.30 4.24
N GLY A 66 13.83 2.06 4.66
CA GLY A 66 13.24 1.73 5.95
C GLY A 66 13.85 2.45 7.17
N PRO A 67 15.19 2.47 7.35
CA PRO A 67 15.82 3.21 8.44
C PRO A 67 15.54 4.73 8.41
N GLY A 68 15.52 5.32 7.21
CA GLY A 68 15.17 6.73 7.03
C GLY A 68 13.70 7.01 7.37
N LEU A 69 12.80 6.10 6.97
CA LEU A 69 11.38 6.16 7.28
C LEU A 69 11.11 6.08 8.80
N VAL A 70 11.73 5.12 9.50
CA VAL A 70 11.60 4.96 10.95
C VAL A 70 12.06 6.22 11.67
N ASN A 71 13.21 6.79 11.28
CA ASN A 71 13.74 8.01 11.90
C ASN A 71 12.82 9.21 11.67
N PHE A 72 12.34 9.40 10.44
CA PHE A 72 11.42 10.49 10.11
C PHE A 72 10.14 10.41 10.96
N ILE A 73 9.50 9.24 11.01
CA ILE A 73 8.25 9.08 11.77
C ILE A 73 8.49 9.19 13.28
N GLY A 74 9.60 8.65 13.79
CA GLY A 74 10.00 8.79 15.20
C GLY A 74 10.20 10.25 15.63
N MET A 75 10.71 11.10 14.74
CA MET A 75 10.83 12.55 14.99
C MET A 75 9.50 13.30 14.88
N GLN A 76 8.54 12.79 14.11
CA GLN A 76 7.22 13.38 13.89
C GLN A 76 6.17 12.95 14.93
N GLY A 77 6.59 12.47 16.09
CA GLY A 77 5.77 11.77 17.11
C GLY A 77 4.51 12.47 17.65
N GLY A 78 4.18 13.69 17.20
CA GLY A 78 2.90 14.36 17.47
C GLY A 78 2.03 14.65 16.23
N VAL A 79 2.57 14.55 15.00
CA VAL A 79 1.90 14.95 13.76
C VAL A 79 1.28 13.74 13.04
N ILE A 80 1.90 12.57 13.14
CA ILE A 80 1.49 11.36 12.42
C ILE A 80 1.11 10.26 13.42
N GLY A 81 0.23 10.56 14.37
CA GLY A 81 -0.40 9.52 15.22
C GLY A 81 0.48 8.88 16.32
N GLY A 82 1.67 9.41 16.61
CA GLY A 82 2.48 9.02 17.78
C GLY A 82 2.98 7.57 17.78
N ILE A 83 3.08 6.96 18.98
CA ILE A 83 3.67 5.61 19.18
C ILE A 83 3.02 4.54 18.29
N ALA A 84 1.71 4.66 18.03
CA ALA A 84 0.98 3.74 17.16
C ALA A 84 1.51 3.73 15.71
N ALA A 85 1.90 4.89 15.18
CA ALA A 85 2.50 4.99 13.86
C ALA A 85 3.94 4.45 13.82
N ALA A 86 4.72 4.63 14.88
CA ALA A 86 6.07 4.06 14.95
C ALA A 86 6.04 2.52 14.94
N ALA A 87 5.10 1.91 15.67
CA ALA A 87 4.87 0.47 15.66
C ALA A 87 4.39 -0.01 14.28
N ALA A 88 3.43 0.71 13.66
CA ALA A 88 2.95 0.39 12.32
C ALA A 88 4.07 0.49 11.26
N VAL A 89 4.93 1.51 11.32
CA VAL A 89 6.07 1.65 10.41
C VAL A 89 7.09 0.53 10.61
N SER A 90 7.38 0.16 11.86
CA SER A 90 8.28 -0.97 12.15
C SER A 90 7.73 -2.29 11.58
N TYR A 91 6.40 -2.47 11.67
CA TYR A 91 5.72 -3.59 11.03
C TYR A 91 5.81 -3.51 9.49
N LEU A 92 5.54 -2.35 8.89
CA LEU A 92 5.64 -2.14 7.44
C LEU A 92 7.05 -2.40 6.91
N VAL A 93 8.10 -1.96 7.60
CA VAL A 93 9.50 -2.21 7.19
C VAL A 93 9.84 -3.70 7.24
N SER A 94 9.37 -4.41 8.26
CA SER A 94 9.60 -5.86 8.39
C SER A 94 8.76 -6.70 7.42
N HIS A 95 7.65 -6.15 6.92
CA HIS A 95 6.71 -6.80 5.99
C HIS A 95 6.62 -6.02 4.67
N ALA A 96 7.70 -5.35 4.26
CA ALA A 96 7.66 -4.49 3.08
C ALA A 96 7.58 -5.29 1.77
N ASN A 97 7.90 -6.58 1.79
CA ASN A 97 7.83 -7.49 0.66
C ASN A 97 7.23 -8.85 1.11
N PRO A 98 6.15 -9.34 0.49
CA PRO A 98 5.43 -8.74 -0.65
C PRO A 98 4.62 -7.48 -0.29
N ILE A 99 4.13 -6.79 -1.32
CA ILE A 99 3.18 -5.68 -1.18
C ILE A 99 1.78 -6.31 -1.13
N ASP A 100 1.23 -6.43 0.07
CA ASP A 100 -0.10 -7.00 0.27
C ASP A 100 -1.14 -5.87 0.31
N ILE A 101 -1.90 -5.75 -0.78
CA ILE A 101 -2.99 -4.78 -0.92
C ILE A 101 -4.28 -5.48 -0.50
N GLU A 102 -4.79 -5.14 0.69
CA GLU A 102 -5.99 -5.75 1.26
C GLU A 102 -7.26 -5.17 0.61
N ASP A 103 -8.07 -6.04 -0.01
CA ASP A 103 -9.36 -5.65 -0.58
C ASP A 103 -10.36 -5.31 0.54
N GLY A 104 -10.67 -4.01 0.69
CA GLY A 104 -11.51 -3.50 1.79
C GLY A 104 -10.78 -2.53 2.73
N GLY A 105 -9.48 -2.33 2.52
CA GLY A 105 -8.75 -1.17 3.00
C GLY A 105 -7.90 -1.41 4.24
N ASP A 106 -6.74 -0.79 4.19
CA ASP A 106 -5.85 -0.55 5.32
C ASP A 106 -6.53 0.17 6.49
N THR A 107 -6.03 -0.09 7.70
CA THR A 107 -6.38 0.73 8.87
C THR A 107 -6.14 2.22 8.59
N ALA A 108 -6.94 3.13 9.18
CA ALA A 108 -6.78 4.57 8.99
C ALA A 108 -5.35 5.08 9.30
N VAL A 109 -4.64 4.40 10.20
CA VAL A 109 -3.24 4.66 10.52
C VAL A 109 -2.32 4.32 9.36
N ARG A 110 -2.48 3.15 8.72
CA ARG A 110 -1.69 2.74 7.54
C ARG A 110 -1.94 3.69 6.36
N GLN A 111 -3.20 4.04 6.08
CA GLN A 111 -3.54 5.00 5.02
C GLN A 111 -2.89 6.37 5.27
N LEU A 112 -2.91 6.87 6.51
CA LEU A 112 -2.24 8.11 6.87
C LEU A 112 -0.72 8.04 6.68
N ILE A 113 -0.09 6.92 7.05
CA ILE A 113 1.34 6.68 6.86
C ILE A 113 1.67 6.69 5.36
N PHE A 114 0.94 5.94 4.55
CA PHE A 114 1.19 5.87 3.10
C PHE A 114 0.95 7.20 2.38
N SER A 115 -0.11 7.92 2.73
CA SER A 115 -0.34 9.26 2.18
C SER A 115 0.74 10.25 2.62
N THR A 116 1.25 10.15 3.85
CA THR A 116 2.40 10.97 4.28
C THR A 116 3.64 10.63 3.45
N ILE A 117 3.98 9.35 3.34
CA ILE A 117 5.15 8.90 2.57
C ILE A 117 5.05 9.41 1.13
N TRP A 118 3.87 9.28 0.52
CA TRP A 118 3.60 9.78 -0.81
C TRP A 118 3.85 11.29 -0.96
N ASN A 119 3.54 12.11 0.04
CA ASN A 119 3.72 13.55 -0.06
C ASN A 119 5.15 14.00 0.26
N VAL A 120 5.89 13.25 1.08
CA VAL A 120 7.21 13.67 1.60
C VAL A 120 8.37 13.01 0.86
N TRP A 121 8.28 11.73 0.49
CA TRP A 121 9.38 11.04 -0.17
C TRP A 121 9.45 11.39 -1.66
N PRO A 122 10.66 11.70 -2.19
CA PRO A 122 10.84 11.94 -3.61
C PRO A 122 10.72 10.64 -4.40
N SER A 123 10.33 10.75 -5.67
CA SER A 123 10.48 9.65 -6.61
C SER A 123 11.94 9.49 -7.05
N ILE A 124 12.36 8.25 -7.21
CA ILE A 124 13.67 7.89 -7.76
C ILE A 124 13.45 7.23 -9.12
N PHE A 125 14.20 7.67 -10.13
CA PHE A 125 14.13 7.23 -11.52
C PHE A 125 15.16 6.16 -11.83
#